data_AF-E2F283-F1
#
_entry.id   AF-E2F283-F1
#
_cell.length_a   1.000
_cell.length_b   1.000
_cell.length_c   1.000
_cell.angle_alpha   90.00
_cell.angle_beta   90.00
_cell.angle_gamma   90.00
#
_symmetry.space_group_name_H-M   'P 1'
#
loop_
_entity.id
_entity.type
_entity.pdbx_description
1 polymer ?
#
loop_
_entity_poly.entity_id
_entity_poly.type
_entity_poly.pdbx_seq_one_letter_code
_entity_poly.pdbx_strand_id
1 'polypeptide(L)'
;MLYAGKLCKLIVLIVLIGSSKNLLVKVISRKPCWGILRDYTQGKLDYLKWWAIGLSEGEGSFTSSNGYPRFQIELNKRDVSVLYKVKRIFGVGKVYLNEKNSTYMYIVTNKANLLRVIELFNGRLMLSKRQNQFKTWVGLFNKCYGTNIKVNSFEGDCKEVINNTAWLGGLIDGEGHFGIRMRGKAYEHRFFLYNKGEIDLYRIIGNVICLTHGGITGNARLSISASVNKDTVAFDNLIGYLTRFPLQSTKRVAYAHWLKALRILKDERNQKTKKGVIKLLRAVKNVNQYYPK
;
A
#
# COMPACT_ATOMS: atom_id res chain seq x y z
N MET A 1 -33.94 -9.01 -2.14
CA MET A 1 -34.36 -9.79 -3.32
C MET A 1 -33.17 -10.56 -3.85
N LEU A 2 -33.23 -11.89 -3.71
CA LEU A 2 -32.22 -12.84 -4.18
C LEU A 2 -32.34 -13.00 -5.69
N TYR A 3 -31.25 -12.80 -6.43
CA TYR A 3 -31.14 -13.33 -7.79
C TYR A 3 -30.74 -14.80 -7.68
N ALA A 4 -31.71 -15.70 -7.89
CA ALA A 4 -31.49 -17.13 -8.01
C ALA A 4 -31.17 -17.46 -9.48
N GLY A 5 -29.90 -17.76 -9.76
CA GLY A 5 -29.45 -18.34 -11.03
C GLY A 5 -28.77 -19.68 -10.76
N LYS A 6 -29.41 -20.76 -11.21
CA LYS A 6 -29.04 -22.19 -11.10
C LYS A 6 -27.57 -22.47 -10.70
N LEU A 7 -27.38 -22.99 -9.48
CA LEU A 7 -26.17 -23.69 -9.07
C LEU A 7 -25.96 -24.94 -9.94
N CYS A 8 -25.00 -24.87 -10.88
CA CYS A 8 -24.27 -26.07 -11.24
C CYS A 8 -23.36 -26.40 -10.05
N LYS A 9 -23.56 -27.55 -9.41
CA LYS A 9 -22.70 -28.07 -8.33
C LYS A 9 -21.26 -28.17 -8.84
N LEU A 10 -20.45 -27.13 -8.61
CA LEU A 10 -19.02 -27.14 -8.90
C LEU A 10 -18.29 -27.24 -7.56
N ILE A 11 -17.82 -28.44 -7.22
CA ILE A 11 -16.87 -28.63 -6.12
C ILE A 11 -15.53 -28.09 -6.61
N VAL A 12 -15.22 -26.84 -6.27
CA VAL A 12 -13.89 -26.27 -6.50
C VAL A 12 -12.99 -26.76 -5.37
N LEU A 13 -12.26 -27.85 -5.62
CA LEU A 13 -11.22 -28.31 -4.71
C LEU A 13 -9.97 -27.44 -4.92
N ILE A 14 -9.77 -26.43 -4.07
CA ILE A 14 -8.54 -25.63 -4.06
C ILE A 14 -7.48 -26.44 -3.30
N VAL A 15 -6.65 -27.19 -4.02
CA VAL A 15 -5.49 -27.86 -3.42
C VAL A 15 -4.34 -26.86 -3.35
N LEU A 16 -4.05 -26.39 -2.14
CA LEU A 16 -2.86 -25.59 -1.86
C LEU A 16 -1.64 -26.51 -1.74
N ILE A 17 -0.84 -26.62 -2.80
CA ILE A 17 0.44 -27.33 -2.75
C ILE A 17 1.55 -26.29 -2.78
N GLY A 18 2.28 -26.13 -1.68
CA GLY A 18 3.52 -25.35 -1.65
C GLY A 18 3.84 -24.69 -0.31
N SER A 19 5.04 -25.00 0.20
CA SER A 19 5.67 -24.33 1.34
C SER A 19 5.99 -22.85 1.04
N SER A 20 5.38 -21.96 1.83
CA SER A 20 5.64 -20.53 2.16
C SER A 20 6.19 -19.52 1.14
N LYS A 21 6.60 -19.88 -0.08
CA LYS A 21 7.19 -18.92 -1.06
C LYS A 21 6.65 -19.00 -2.48
N ASN A 22 5.90 -20.04 -2.86
CA ASN A 22 5.19 -20.09 -4.15
C ASN A 22 3.86 -20.84 -3.97
N LEU A 23 2.73 -20.12 -4.00
CA LEU A 23 1.42 -20.76 -4.15
C LEU A 23 1.20 -21.04 -5.64
N LEU A 24 1.31 -22.31 -6.04
CA LEU A 24 0.76 -22.79 -7.30
C LEU A 24 -0.70 -23.18 -7.05
N VAL A 25 -1.64 -22.41 -7.62
CA VAL A 25 -3.05 -22.77 -7.61
C VAL A 25 -3.30 -23.74 -8.76
N LYS A 26 -3.40 -25.04 -8.45
CA LYS A 26 -3.78 -26.05 -9.44
C LYS A 26 -5.29 -26.25 -9.36
N VAL A 27 -6.04 -25.63 -10.28
CA VAL A 27 -7.49 -25.82 -10.39
C VAL A 27 -7.73 -27.12 -11.15
N ILE A 28 -8.15 -28.17 -10.45
CA ILE A 28 -8.56 -29.44 -11.07
C ILE A 28 -10.06 -29.33 -11.34
N SER A 29 -10.42 -28.88 -12.53
CA SER A 29 -11.80 -28.91 -13.03
C SER A 29 -11.85 -29.80 -14.26
N ARG A 30 -12.88 -30.66 -14.37
CA ARG A 30 -13.12 -31.49 -15.56
C ARG A 30 -13.46 -30.67 -16.82
N LYS A 31 -13.65 -29.35 -16.70
CA LYS A 31 -13.69 -28.39 -17.82
C LYS A 31 -13.02 -27.07 -17.38
N PRO A 32 -11.95 -26.59 -18.04
CA PRO A 32 -11.35 -25.31 -17.67
C PRO A 32 -12.32 -24.16 -17.96
N CYS A 33 -12.90 -23.57 -16.90
CA CYS A 33 -13.68 -22.34 -17.00
C CYS A 33 -12.72 -21.16 -17.14
N TRP A 34 -12.24 -20.92 -18.37
CA TRP A 34 -11.33 -19.83 -18.71
C TRP A 34 -11.87 -18.45 -18.30
N GLY A 35 -13.20 -18.27 -18.26
CA GLY A 35 -13.85 -17.04 -17.77
C GLY A 35 -13.56 -16.76 -16.30
N ILE A 36 -13.77 -17.73 -15.40
CA ILE A 36 -13.53 -17.56 -13.95
C ILE A 36 -12.05 -17.31 -13.65
N LEU A 37 -11.15 -18.01 -14.35
CA LEU A 37 -9.71 -17.78 -14.20
C LEU A 37 -9.31 -16.39 -14.70
N ARG A 38 -9.85 -15.97 -15.86
CA ARG A 38 -9.62 -14.63 -16.42
C ARG A 38 -10.11 -13.55 -15.47
N ASP A 39 -11.33 -13.66 -14.95
CA ASP A 39 -11.92 -12.68 -14.03
C ASP A 39 -11.14 -12.61 -12.71
N TYR A 40 -10.70 -13.76 -12.17
CA TYR A 40 -9.82 -13.80 -11.00
C TYR A 40 -8.45 -13.14 -11.28
N THR A 41 -7.83 -13.43 -12.43
CA THR A 41 -6.55 -12.82 -12.80
C THR A 41 -6.68 -11.32 -13.07
N GLN A 42 -7.79 -10.88 -13.67
CA GLN A 42 -8.08 -9.48 -13.94
C GLN A 42 -8.34 -8.71 -12.64
N GLY A 43 -9.20 -9.24 -11.75
CA GLY A 43 -9.43 -8.64 -10.43
C GLY A 43 -8.17 -8.57 -9.58
N LYS A 44 -7.31 -9.60 -9.63
CA LYS A 44 -6.00 -9.59 -8.96
C LYS A 44 -5.04 -8.56 -9.58
N LEU A 45 -5.07 -8.40 -10.91
CA LEU A 45 -4.26 -7.40 -11.61
C LEU A 45 -4.73 -5.98 -11.27
N ASP A 46 -6.03 -5.73 -11.18
CA ASP A 46 -6.60 -4.43 -10.84
C ASP A 46 -6.36 -4.06 -9.36
N TYR A 47 -6.40 -5.03 -8.45
CA TYR A 47 -5.91 -4.87 -7.07
C TYR A 47 -4.45 -4.38 -7.04
N LEU A 48 -3.55 -5.06 -7.77
CA LEU A 48 -2.12 -4.73 -7.78
C LEU A 48 -1.83 -3.38 -8.44
N LYS A 49 -2.60 -2.99 -9.46
CA LYS A 49 -2.49 -1.66 -10.09
C LYS A 49 -2.80 -0.55 -9.10
N TRP A 50 -3.93 -0.62 -8.39
CA TRP A 50 -4.28 0.38 -7.38
C TRP A 50 -3.24 0.48 -6.26
N TRP A 51 -2.72 -0.67 -5.82
CA TRP A 51 -1.60 -0.69 -4.87
C TRP A 51 -0.37 0.04 -5.42
N ALA A 52 0.04 -0.24 -6.67
CA ALA A 52 1.21 0.39 -7.28
C ALA A 52 1.02 1.90 -7.50
N ILE A 53 -0.20 2.35 -7.81
CA ILE A 53 -0.56 3.77 -7.90
C ILE A 53 -0.38 4.43 -6.53
N GLY A 54 -0.99 3.87 -5.47
CA GLY A 54 -0.86 4.42 -4.12
C GLY A 54 0.59 4.48 -3.63
N LEU A 55 1.40 3.46 -3.92
CA LEU A 55 2.84 3.47 -3.62
C LEU A 55 3.56 4.58 -4.39
N SER A 56 3.25 4.74 -5.68
CA SER A 56 3.85 5.79 -6.52
C SER A 56 3.45 7.19 -6.08
N GLU A 57 2.28 7.34 -5.46
CA GLU A 57 1.85 8.61 -4.89
C GLU A 57 2.64 9.00 -3.64
N GLY A 58 3.01 8.03 -2.81
CA GLY A 58 3.99 8.25 -1.72
C GLY A 58 5.39 8.48 -2.28
N GLU A 59 5.97 7.46 -2.89
CA GLU A 59 7.42 7.34 -3.15
C GLU A 59 7.85 7.74 -4.58
N GLY A 60 6.90 7.86 -5.50
CA GLY A 60 7.17 8.15 -6.90
C GLY A 60 7.48 9.62 -7.15
N SER A 61 7.99 9.92 -8.34
CA SER A 61 8.26 11.28 -8.77
C SER A 61 8.14 11.41 -10.28
N PHE A 62 7.32 12.39 -10.70
CA PHE A 62 7.23 12.82 -12.10
C PHE A 62 8.24 13.96 -12.29
N THR A 63 9.37 13.65 -12.90
CA THR A 63 10.53 14.56 -13.01
C THR A 63 10.94 14.77 -14.47
N SER A 64 11.99 15.56 -14.67
CA SER A 64 12.66 15.65 -15.95
C SER A 64 14.16 15.44 -15.80
N SER A 65 14.81 15.03 -16.88
CA SER A 65 16.26 14.91 -16.99
C SER A 65 16.68 15.41 -18.37
N ASN A 66 17.58 16.40 -18.40
CA ASN A 66 18.02 17.07 -19.62
C ASN A 66 16.86 17.58 -20.50
N GLY A 67 15.81 18.11 -19.85
CA GLY A 67 14.62 18.60 -20.54
C GLY A 67 13.62 17.52 -20.99
N TYR A 68 13.91 16.23 -20.79
CA TYR A 68 12.99 15.14 -21.15
C TYR A 68 12.25 14.61 -19.92
N PRO A 69 10.96 14.24 -20.06
CA PRO A 69 10.18 13.67 -18.96
C PRO A 69 10.73 12.32 -18.50
N ARG A 70 10.70 12.09 -17.19
CA ARG A 70 11.12 10.86 -16.52
C ARG A 70 10.15 10.54 -15.39
N PHE A 71 9.79 9.28 -15.23
CA PHE A 71 9.10 8.82 -14.02
C PHE A 71 10.03 7.90 -13.23
N GLN A 72 10.07 8.07 -11.91
CA GLN A 72 10.91 7.24 -11.06
C GLN A 72 10.29 6.94 -9.69
N ILE A 73 10.72 5.83 -9.09
CA ILE A 73 10.47 5.49 -7.68
C ILE A 73 11.82 5.03 -7.12
N GLU A 74 12.25 5.62 -6.00
CA GLU A 74 13.51 5.29 -5.34
C GLU A 74 13.22 4.73 -3.96
N LEU A 75 13.73 3.54 -3.65
CA LEU A 75 13.51 2.87 -2.36
C LEU A 75 14.82 2.33 -1.79
N ASN A 76 14.83 2.10 -0.48
CA ASN A 76 15.94 1.44 0.21
C ASN A 76 16.20 0.03 -0.34
N LYS A 77 17.45 -0.45 -0.24
CA LYS A 77 17.86 -1.80 -0.68
C LYS A 77 16.99 -2.93 -0.15
N ARG A 78 16.51 -2.82 1.09
CA ARG A 78 15.61 -3.82 1.70
C ARG A 78 14.28 -3.99 0.95
N ASP A 79 13.85 -2.97 0.19
CA ASP A 79 12.58 -2.92 -0.53
C ASP A 79 12.78 -3.06 -2.05
N VAL A 80 13.95 -3.50 -2.54
CA VAL A 80 14.22 -3.68 -3.98
C VAL A 80 13.20 -4.61 -4.67
N SER A 81 12.70 -5.64 -3.97
CA SER A 81 11.68 -6.54 -4.51
C SER A 81 10.37 -5.82 -4.84
N VAL A 82 10.08 -4.72 -4.14
CA VAL A 82 8.91 -3.86 -4.37
C VAL A 82 9.03 -3.18 -5.73
N LEU A 83 10.22 -2.67 -6.09
CA LEU A 83 10.47 -2.03 -7.38
C LEU A 83 10.29 -3.02 -8.55
N TYR A 84 10.80 -4.24 -8.41
CA TYR A 84 10.56 -5.29 -9.42
C TYR A 84 9.09 -5.69 -9.53
N LYS A 85 8.34 -5.61 -8.42
CA LYS A 85 6.89 -5.81 -8.43
C LYS A 85 6.18 -4.68 -9.17
N VAL A 86 6.53 -3.42 -8.93
CA VAL A 86 6.01 -2.26 -9.68
C VAL A 86 6.30 -2.40 -11.17
N LYS A 87 7.56 -2.71 -11.54
CA LYS A 87 7.95 -2.95 -12.94
C LYS A 87 7.06 -3.97 -13.63
N ARG A 88 6.77 -5.09 -12.96
CA ARG A 88 5.88 -6.14 -13.50
C ARG A 88 4.42 -5.68 -13.63
N ILE A 89 3.92 -4.85 -12.69
CA ILE A 89 2.55 -4.34 -12.73
C ILE A 89 2.39 -3.30 -13.85
N PHE A 90 3.36 -2.39 -14.00
CA PHE A 90 3.33 -1.38 -15.04
C PHE A 90 3.67 -1.96 -16.42
N GLY A 91 4.41 -3.07 -16.47
CA GLY A 91 4.83 -3.75 -17.69
C GLY A 91 5.97 -3.03 -18.42
N VAL A 92 6.54 -1.99 -17.81
CA VAL A 92 7.55 -1.11 -18.43
C VAL A 92 8.63 -0.73 -17.43
N GLY A 93 9.67 -0.03 -17.90
CA GLY A 93 10.71 0.53 -17.06
C GLY A 93 11.85 -0.42 -16.69
N LYS A 94 12.83 0.13 -15.97
CA LYS A 94 14.04 -0.58 -15.53
C LYS A 94 14.25 -0.37 -14.03
N VAL A 95 14.90 -1.32 -13.37
CA VAL A 95 15.32 -1.21 -11.96
C VAL A 95 16.84 -1.32 -11.95
N TYR A 96 17.50 -0.41 -11.24
CA TYR A 96 18.96 -0.41 -11.11
C TYR A 96 19.38 0.13 -9.73
N LEU A 97 20.63 -0.15 -9.36
CA LEU A 97 21.24 0.35 -8.13
C LEU A 97 21.66 1.82 -8.34
N ASN A 98 21.26 2.69 -7.42
CA ASN A 98 21.79 4.05 -7.31
C ASN A 98 22.92 4.04 -6.28
N GLU A 99 24.15 3.85 -6.74
CA GLU A 99 25.34 3.69 -5.89
C GLU A 99 25.55 4.89 -4.96
N LYS A 100 25.28 6.10 -5.44
CA LYS A 100 25.45 7.35 -4.69
C LYS A 100 24.68 7.36 -3.37
N ASN A 101 23.45 6.84 -3.38
CA ASN A 101 22.55 6.87 -2.23
C ASN A 101 22.43 5.49 -1.56
N SER A 102 23.08 4.45 -2.09
CA SER A 102 22.89 3.05 -1.68
C SER A 102 21.41 2.60 -1.70
N THR A 103 20.64 3.15 -2.64
CA THR A 103 19.21 2.86 -2.88
C THR A 103 19.03 2.13 -4.21
N TYR A 104 17.84 1.62 -4.47
CA TYR A 104 17.46 1.15 -5.79
C TYR A 104 16.43 2.07 -6.40
N MET A 105 16.48 2.21 -7.72
CA MET A 105 15.58 3.07 -8.45
C MET A 105 14.90 2.33 -9.59
N TYR A 106 13.57 2.42 -9.62
CA TYR A 106 12.75 2.13 -10.78
C TYR A 106 12.65 3.38 -11.65
N ILE A 107 12.86 3.27 -12.96
CA ILE A 107 12.87 4.39 -13.90
C ILE A 107 12.11 4.07 -15.19
N VAL A 108 11.45 5.08 -15.74
CA VAL A 108 10.86 5.11 -17.08
C VAL A 108 11.27 6.40 -17.79
N THR A 109 11.84 6.30 -19.00
CA THR A 109 12.35 7.46 -19.77
C THR A 109 12.03 7.46 -21.27
N ASN A 110 11.74 6.31 -21.90
CA ASN A 110 11.45 6.30 -23.34
C ASN A 110 10.00 6.71 -23.62
N LYS A 111 9.75 7.32 -24.79
CA LYS A 111 8.43 7.87 -25.16
C LYS A 111 7.28 6.85 -24.98
N ALA A 112 7.43 5.64 -25.51
CA ALA A 112 6.39 4.62 -25.48
C ALA A 112 6.04 4.17 -24.04
N ASN A 113 7.04 3.95 -23.19
CA ASN A 113 6.79 3.55 -21.81
C ASN A 113 6.27 4.72 -20.96
N LEU A 114 6.69 5.95 -21.26
CA LEU A 114 6.15 7.14 -20.61
C LEU A 114 4.66 7.33 -20.96
N LEU A 115 4.26 7.08 -22.21
CA LEU A 115 2.85 7.06 -22.59
C LEU A 115 2.07 6.01 -21.78
N ARG A 116 2.65 4.83 -21.57
CA ARG A 116 2.05 3.81 -20.70
C ARG A 116 1.91 4.28 -19.25
N VAL A 117 2.88 5.02 -18.73
CA VAL A 117 2.79 5.67 -17.41
C VAL A 117 1.63 6.68 -17.40
N ILE A 118 1.49 7.52 -18.43
CA ILE A 118 0.35 8.45 -18.54
C ILE A 118 -0.98 7.70 -18.46
N GLU A 119 -1.17 6.65 -19.24
CA GLU A 119 -2.40 5.83 -19.23
C GLU A 119 -2.72 5.22 -17.85
N LEU A 120 -1.69 4.86 -17.08
CA LEU A 120 -1.84 4.28 -15.75
C LEU A 120 -2.29 5.30 -14.70
N PHE A 121 -1.81 6.54 -14.79
CA PHE A 121 -2.03 7.56 -13.76
C PHE A 121 -3.11 8.59 -14.10
N ASN A 122 -3.41 8.83 -15.38
CA ASN A 122 -4.35 9.86 -15.80
C ASN A 122 -5.75 9.61 -15.20
N GLY A 123 -6.25 10.57 -14.42
CA GLY A 123 -7.52 10.46 -13.68
C GLY A 123 -7.52 9.53 -12.46
N ARG A 124 -6.36 8.99 -12.02
CA ARG A 124 -6.27 8.02 -10.90
C ARG A 124 -5.41 8.49 -9.72
N LEU A 125 -4.86 9.70 -9.77
CA LEU A 125 -4.04 10.27 -8.70
C LEU A 125 -4.92 10.98 -7.67
N MET A 126 -4.75 10.70 -6.38
CA MET A 126 -5.57 11.27 -5.30
C MET A 126 -4.87 12.40 -4.53
N LEU A 127 -3.54 12.40 -4.41
CA LEU A 127 -2.76 13.45 -3.75
C LEU A 127 -2.62 14.67 -4.67
N SER A 128 -3.00 15.84 -4.16
CA SER A 128 -2.98 17.10 -4.89
C SER A 128 -1.58 17.44 -5.41
N LYS A 129 -0.54 17.17 -4.60
CA LYS A 129 0.86 17.35 -4.99
C LYS A 129 1.22 16.50 -6.21
N ARG A 130 0.72 15.26 -6.28
CA ARG A 130 1.00 14.34 -7.38
C ARG A 130 0.21 14.66 -8.62
N GLN A 131 -1.06 15.09 -8.48
CA GLN A 131 -1.84 15.61 -9.60
C GLN A 131 -1.14 16.81 -10.26
N ASN A 132 -0.64 17.76 -9.46
CA ASN A 132 0.08 18.92 -9.98
C ASN A 132 1.39 18.54 -10.69
N GLN A 133 2.21 17.68 -10.07
CA GLN A 133 3.43 17.17 -10.72
C GLN A 133 3.12 16.45 -12.03
N PHE A 134 2.11 15.58 -12.03
CA PHE A 134 1.69 14.85 -13.22
C PHE A 134 1.21 15.79 -14.33
N LYS A 135 0.44 16.83 -13.99
CA LYS A 135 -0.03 17.83 -14.96
C LYS A 135 1.13 18.54 -15.65
N THR A 136 2.10 19.06 -14.89
CA THR A 136 3.30 19.70 -15.44
C THR A 136 4.10 18.71 -16.28
N TRP A 137 4.23 17.48 -15.82
CA TRP A 137 5.01 16.44 -16.49
C TRP A 137 4.40 15.98 -17.82
N VAL A 138 3.07 15.85 -17.90
CA VAL A 138 2.36 15.57 -19.17
C VAL A 138 2.49 16.76 -20.12
N GLY A 139 2.46 18.00 -19.61
CA GLY A 139 2.75 19.19 -20.42
C GLY A 139 4.14 19.15 -21.05
N LEU A 140 5.15 18.73 -20.28
CA LEU A 140 6.50 18.52 -20.81
C LEU A 140 6.55 17.40 -21.85
N PHE A 141 5.88 16.27 -21.59
CA PHE A 141 5.77 15.17 -22.56
C PHE A 141 5.16 15.64 -23.88
N ASN A 142 4.06 16.40 -23.82
CA ASN A 142 3.40 16.99 -24.97
C ASN A 142 4.35 17.88 -25.78
N LYS A 143 5.09 18.77 -25.09
CA LYS A 143 6.10 19.63 -25.72
C LYS A 143 7.23 18.84 -26.38
N CYS A 144 7.79 17.83 -25.71
CA CYS A 144 8.92 17.06 -26.22
C CYS A 144 8.56 16.18 -27.42
N TYR A 145 7.31 15.73 -27.52
CA TYR A 145 6.91 14.69 -28.47
C TYR A 145 5.82 15.09 -29.45
N GLY A 146 5.42 16.37 -29.46
CA GLY A 146 4.39 16.89 -30.37
C GLY A 146 3.01 16.27 -30.13
N THR A 147 2.67 15.97 -28.88
CA THR A 147 1.37 15.38 -28.51
C THR A 147 0.47 16.40 -27.83
N ASN A 148 -0.83 16.09 -27.72
CA ASN A 148 -1.82 16.96 -27.05
C ASN A 148 -2.66 16.16 -26.04
N ILE A 149 -2.00 15.41 -25.17
CA ILE A 149 -2.65 14.60 -24.15
C ILE A 149 -3.27 15.52 -23.09
N LYS A 150 -4.59 15.35 -22.87
CA LYS A 150 -5.30 16.04 -21.79
C LYS A 150 -5.16 15.27 -20.48
N VAL A 151 -4.91 16.03 -19.41
CA VAL A 151 -4.85 15.49 -18.04
C VAL A 151 -6.25 15.55 -17.47
N ASN A 152 -6.77 14.39 -17.09
CA ASN A 152 -8.07 14.25 -16.46
C ASN A 152 -7.93 14.53 -14.96
N SER A 153 -8.90 15.28 -14.42
CA SER A 153 -9.05 15.40 -12.97
C SER A 153 -9.42 14.04 -12.37
N PHE A 154 -9.15 13.86 -11.08
CA PHE A 154 -9.73 12.74 -10.35
C PHE A 154 -11.23 13.01 -10.14
N GLU A 155 -12.08 12.13 -10.67
CA GLU A 155 -13.55 12.29 -10.65
C GLU A 155 -14.25 11.30 -9.69
N GLY A 156 -13.50 10.39 -9.04
CA GLY A 156 -14.06 9.41 -8.13
C GLY A 156 -14.33 9.94 -6.72
N ASP A 157 -15.11 9.21 -5.92
CA ASP A 157 -15.17 9.44 -4.48
C ASP A 157 -13.91 8.84 -3.83
N CYS A 158 -13.10 9.70 -3.18
CA CYS A 158 -11.93 9.27 -2.42
C CYS A 158 -12.26 8.17 -1.40
N LYS A 159 -13.39 8.27 -0.70
CA LYS A 159 -13.81 7.26 0.29
C LYS A 159 -14.08 5.92 -0.38
N GLU A 160 -14.72 5.93 -1.54
CA GLU A 160 -15.00 4.72 -2.30
C GLU A 160 -13.72 4.04 -2.77
N VAL A 161 -12.79 4.81 -3.34
CA VAL A 161 -11.47 4.29 -3.77
C VAL A 161 -10.70 3.71 -2.58
N ILE A 162 -10.67 4.41 -1.44
CA ILE A 162 -10.00 3.92 -0.24
C ILE A 162 -10.67 2.64 0.26
N ASN A 163 -12.00 2.54 0.30
CA ASN A 163 -12.69 1.38 0.85
C ASN A 163 -12.59 0.13 -0.03
N ASN A 164 -12.57 0.31 -1.35
CA ASN A 164 -12.74 -0.77 -2.31
C ASN A 164 -11.47 -1.13 -3.07
N THR A 165 -10.37 -0.41 -2.87
CA THR A 165 -9.11 -0.67 -3.58
C THR A 165 -7.90 -0.75 -2.64
N ALA A 166 -6.79 -1.23 -3.20
CA ALA A 166 -5.52 -1.33 -2.51
C ALA A 166 -4.71 -0.02 -2.48
N TRP A 167 -5.30 1.09 -2.95
CA TRP A 167 -4.60 2.38 -3.06
C TRP A 167 -4.00 2.83 -1.72
N LEU A 168 -4.79 2.81 -0.63
CA LEU A 168 -4.30 3.19 0.70
C LEU A 168 -3.21 2.22 1.18
N GLY A 169 -3.30 0.92 0.87
CA GLY A 169 -2.26 -0.06 1.18
C GLY A 169 -0.93 0.26 0.49
N GLY A 170 -0.98 0.72 -0.76
CA GLY A 170 0.17 1.24 -1.49
C GLY A 170 0.76 2.48 -0.85
N LEU A 171 -0.09 3.45 -0.50
CA LEU A 171 0.35 4.68 0.16
C LEU A 171 0.96 4.38 1.54
N ILE A 172 0.41 3.43 2.31
CA ILE A 172 1.00 2.97 3.57
C ILE A 172 2.35 2.28 3.34
N ASP A 173 2.50 1.50 2.27
CA ASP A 173 3.79 0.91 1.90
C ASP A 173 4.86 1.98 1.63
N GLY A 174 4.49 3.15 1.11
CA GLY A 174 5.40 4.31 0.93
C GLY A 174 5.59 5.15 2.19
N GLU A 175 4.51 5.70 2.74
CA GLU A 175 4.56 6.75 3.77
C GLU A 175 4.18 6.27 5.18
N GLY A 176 3.69 5.04 5.30
CA GLY A 176 3.16 4.50 6.56
C GLY A 176 4.24 4.09 7.56
N HIS A 177 3.97 4.32 8.85
CA HIS A 177 4.84 3.94 9.96
C HIS A 177 4.06 3.27 11.09
N PHE A 178 4.46 2.04 11.46
CA PHE A 178 3.96 1.32 12.63
C PHE A 178 4.96 1.41 13.78
N GLY A 179 4.51 1.80 14.99
CA GLY A 179 5.39 1.95 16.14
C GLY A 179 4.73 1.52 17.44
N ILE A 180 5.57 1.17 18.42
CA ILE A 180 5.12 0.95 19.80
C ILE A 180 6.03 1.74 20.72
N ARG A 181 5.45 2.60 21.56
CA ARG A 181 6.17 3.41 22.55
C ARG A 181 5.79 2.93 23.95
N MET A 182 6.76 2.85 24.85
CA MET A 182 6.46 2.69 26.28
C MET A 182 6.24 4.06 26.91
N ARG A 183 5.15 4.21 27.68
CA ARG A 183 4.88 5.36 28.55
C ARG A 183 4.64 4.84 29.97
N GLY A 184 5.63 5.01 30.85
CA GLY A 184 5.62 4.37 32.17
C GLY A 184 5.51 2.85 32.02
N LYS A 185 4.47 2.25 32.62
CA LYS A 185 4.20 0.80 32.53
C LYS A 185 3.29 0.40 31.35
N ALA A 186 2.81 1.35 30.55
CA ALA A 186 1.88 1.10 29.46
C ALA A 186 2.57 1.09 28.07
N TYR A 187 2.04 0.31 27.15
CA TYR A 187 2.43 0.30 25.74
C TYR A 187 1.42 1.10 24.92
N GLU A 188 1.91 2.13 24.24
CA GLU A 188 1.18 2.98 23.30
C GLU A 188 1.46 2.49 21.89
N HIS A 189 0.44 1.93 21.23
CA HIS A 189 0.48 1.55 19.83
C HIS A 189 0.25 2.78 18.97
N ARG A 190 1.07 2.94 17.92
CA ARG A 190 1.04 4.10 17.05
C ARG A 190 1.06 3.70 15.59
N PHE A 191 0.25 4.38 14.79
CA PHE A 191 0.30 4.37 13.34
C PHE A 191 0.38 5.80 12.85
N PHE A 192 1.26 6.05 11.89
CA PHE A 192 1.37 7.35 11.25
C PHE A 192 1.34 7.20 9.74
N LEU A 193 0.76 8.20 9.09
CA LEU A 193 0.91 8.46 7.67
C LEU A 193 1.29 9.94 7.52
N TYR A 194 2.36 10.23 6.79
CA TYR A 194 2.89 11.58 6.69
C TYR A 194 3.23 11.91 5.24
N ASN A 195 2.61 12.96 4.70
CA ASN A 195 2.98 13.57 3.44
C ASN A 195 2.58 15.04 3.53
N LYS A 196 3.59 15.92 3.44
CA LYS A 196 3.42 17.35 3.71
C LYS A 196 2.42 17.97 2.72
N GLY A 197 1.38 18.61 3.26
CA GLY A 197 0.41 19.40 2.49
C GLY A 197 -0.87 18.67 2.07
N GLU A 198 -1.09 17.42 2.51
CA GLU A 198 -2.20 16.57 2.05
C GLU A 198 -3.32 16.44 3.11
N ILE A 199 -3.66 17.55 3.77
CA ILE A 199 -4.53 17.57 4.95
C ILE A 199 -5.93 17.02 4.66
N ASP A 200 -6.56 17.45 3.56
CA ASP A 200 -7.95 17.09 3.26
C ASP A 200 -8.09 15.59 2.95
N LEU A 201 -7.17 15.04 2.16
CA LEU A 201 -7.17 13.60 1.90
C LEU A 201 -6.90 12.81 3.19
N TYR A 202 -6.06 13.32 4.08
CA TYR A 202 -5.80 12.67 5.37
C TYR A 202 -6.99 12.72 6.32
N ARG A 203 -7.85 13.75 6.25
CA ARG A 203 -9.16 13.76 6.94
C ARG A 203 -10.05 12.64 6.42
N ILE A 204 -10.12 12.47 5.10
CA ILE A 204 -10.90 11.39 4.47
C ILE A 204 -10.36 10.02 4.88
N ILE A 205 -9.06 9.78 4.76
CA ILE A 205 -8.42 8.53 5.18
C ILE A 205 -8.71 8.28 6.66
N GLY A 206 -8.53 9.30 7.51
CA GLY A 206 -8.79 9.23 8.95
C GLY A 206 -10.23 8.83 9.28
N ASN A 207 -11.21 9.37 8.56
CA ASN A 207 -12.61 8.98 8.71
C ASN A 207 -12.84 7.51 8.29
N VAL A 208 -12.20 7.05 7.22
CA VAL A 208 -12.34 5.66 6.75
C VAL A 208 -11.71 4.65 7.72
N ILE A 209 -10.51 4.92 8.22
CA ILE A 209 -9.82 4.02 9.17
C ILE A 209 -10.23 4.27 10.64
N CYS A 210 -11.29 5.06 10.85
CA CYS A 210 -11.86 5.49 12.13
C CYS A 210 -10.84 6.07 13.13
N LEU A 211 -10.52 7.35 12.94
CA LEU A 211 -10.00 8.24 13.98
C LEU A 211 -11.02 8.42 15.12
N THR A 212 -11.25 7.40 15.95
CA THR A 212 -11.89 7.60 17.25
C THR A 212 -10.87 8.06 18.30
N HIS A 213 -9.57 7.75 18.10
CA HIS A 213 -8.48 8.00 19.06
C HIS A 213 -7.22 8.59 18.39
N GLY A 214 -7.39 9.56 17.50
CA GLY A 214 -6.30 10.18 16.75
C GLY A 214 -6.68 11.53 16.16
N GLY A 215 -5.73 12.20 15.54
CA GLY A 215 -5.96 13.51 14.92
C GLY A 215 -4.98 13.79 13.80
N ILE A 216 -5.25 14.87 13.07
CA ILE A 216 -4.34 15.41 12.07
C ILE A 216 -3.68 16.62 12.70
N THR A 217 -2.35 16.58 12.82
CA THR A 217 -1.61 17.73 13.33
C THR A 217 -1.38 18.75 12.21
N GLY A 218 -1.12 20.02 12.58
CA GLY A 218 -0.93 21.14 11.63
C GLY A 218 0.16 20.93 10.56
N ASN A 219 0.98 19.89 10.67
CA ASN A 219 1.99 19.51 9.67
C ASN A 219 1.49 18.49 8.63
N ALA A 220 0.18 18.26 8.51
CA ALA A 220 -0.40 17.22 7.63
C ALA A 220 0.11 15.80 7.97
N ARG A 221 0.26 15.50 9.26
CA ARG A 221 0.56 14.15 9.74
C ARG A 221 -0.74 13.53 10.25
N LEU A 222 -1.19 12.48 9.58
CA LEU A 222 -2.22 11.61 10.12
C LEU A 222 -1.59 10.74 11.21
N SER A 223 -2.11 10.84 12.43
CA SER A 223 -1.59 10.11 13.58
C SER A 223 -2.70 9.41 14.33
N ILE A 224 -2.59 8.09 14.45
CA ILE A 224 -3.43 7.27 15.31
C ILE A 224 -2.55 6.75 16.44
N SER A 225 -2.91 7.01 17.69
CA SER A 225 -2.15 6.54 18.85
C SER A 225 -3.13 6.16 19.95
N ALA A 226 -3.07 4.90 20.39
CA ALA A 226 -3.96 4.39 21.43
C ALA A 226 -3.18 3.57 22.45
N SER A 227 -3.59 3.71 23.72
CA SER A 227 -3.09 2.86 24.80
C SER A 227 -3.94 1.61 24.87
N VAL A 228 -3.31 0.44 24.66
CA VAL A 228 -4.05 -0.82 24.49
C VAL A 228 -4.69 -1.31 25.79
N ASN A 229 -4.19 -0.86 26.95
CA ASN A 229 -4.79 -1.19 28.25
C ASN A 229 -6.13 -0.47 28.50
N LYS A 230 -6.59 0.38 27.57
CA LYS A 230 -7.85 1.13 27.68
C LYS A 230 -8.71 1.07 26.40
N ASP A 231 -8.09 1.13 25.21
CA ASP A 231 -8.84 1.28 23.95
C ASP A 231 -8.48 0.22 22.90
N THR A 232 -9.18 -0.92 22.94
CA THR A 232 -8.93 -2.02 22.01
C THR A 232 -9.47 -1.78 20.60
N VAL A 233 -10.35 -0.79 20.39
CA VAL A 233 -11.12 -0.62 19.13
C VAL A 233 -10.46 0.36 18.14
N ALA A 234 -9.49 1.16 18.59
CA ALA A 234 -8.92 2.27 17.81
C ALA A 234 -8.26 1.88 16.47
N PHE A 235 -7.94 0.61 16.27
CA PHE A 235 -7.26 0.12 15.07
C PHE A 235 -8.06 -0.89 14.26
N ASP A 236 -9.28 -1.23 14.65
CA ASP A 236 -10.00 -2.34 14.04
C ASP A 236 -10.31 -2.08 12.56
N ASN A 237 -10.61 -0.85 12.17
CA ASN A 237 -10.82 -0.51 10.76
C ASN A 237 -9.54 -0.52 9.94
N LEU A 238 -8.41 -0.04 10.49
CA LEU A 238 -7.10 -0.17 9.84
C LEU A 238 -6.72 -1.64 9.67
N ILE A 239 -6.95 -2.46 10.70
CA ILE A 239 -6.70 -3.91 10.65
C ILE A 239 -7.62 -4.57 9.62
N GLY A 240 -8.90 -4.22 9.59
CA GLY A 240 -9.87 -4.71 8.60
C GLY A 240 -9.45 -4.35 7.18
N TYR A 241 -9.04 -3.10 6.95
CA TYR A 241 -8.51 -2.63 5.68
C TYR A 241 -7.27 -3.44 5.25
N LEU A 242 -6.25 -3.55 6.11
CA LEU A 242 -5.00 -4.25 5.80
C LEU A 242 -5.16 -5.79 5.74
N THR A 243 -6.25 -6.32 6.29
CA THR A 243 -6.64 -7.73 6.10
C THR A 243 -7.19 -7.95 4.69
N ARG A 244 -8.02 -7.02 4.18
CA ARG A 244 -8.55 -7.08 2.81
C ARG A 244 -7.50 -6.73 1.75
N PHE A 245 -6.64 -5.76 2.05
CA PHE A 245 -5.61 -5.25 1.14
C PHE A 245 -4.23 -5.30 1.81
N PRO A 246 -3.57 -6.47 1.80
CA PRO A 246 -2.30 -6.65 2.51
C PRO A 246 -1.17 -5.77 1.96
N LEU A 247 -0.29 -5.33 2.86
CA LEU A 247 0.94 -4.65 2.51
C LEU A 247 1.87 -5.57 1.71
N GLN A 248 2.59 -4.97 0.76
CA GLN A 248 3.43 -5.66 -0.21
C GLN A 248 4.91 -5.32 -0.06
N SER A 249 5.25 -4.24 0.66
CA SER A 249 6.62 -3.91 1.04
C SER A 249 7.09 -4.70 2.26
N THR A 250 8.34 -4.48 2.67
CA THR A 250 8.84 -5.06 3.93
C THR A 250 8.11 -4.51 5.17
N LYS A 251 7.33 -3.42 5.07
CA LYS A 251 6.48 -2.90 6.17
C LYS A 251 5.44 -3.89 6.65
N ARG A 252 5.06 -4.87 5.82
CA ARG A 252 4.20 -5.99 6.25
C ARG A 252 4.76 -6.75 7.45
N VAL A 253 6.09 -6.82 7.59
CA VAL A 253 6.77 -7.48 8.71
C VAL A 253 6.62 -6.64 9.98
N ALA A 254 6.84 -5.32 9.88
CA ALA A 254 6.60 -4.39 10.98
C ALA A 254 5.13 -4.42 11.43
N TYR A 255 4.19 -4.37 10.48
CA TYR A 255 2.76 -4.51 10.74
C TYR A 255 2.41 -5.83 11.45
N ALA A 256 2.98 -6.96 11.00
CA ALA A 256 2.72 -8.26 11.62
C ALA A 256 3.20 -8.31 13.09
N HIS A 257 4.38 -7.76 13.38
CA HIS A 257 4.86 -7.65 14.77
C HIS A 257 4.03 -6.68 15.59
N TRP A 258 3.60 -5.57 15.00
CA TRP A 258 2.76 -4.56 15.63
C TRP A 258 1.39 -5.14 16.02
N LEU A 259 0.76 -5.87 15.11
CA LEU A 259 -0.50 -6.58 15.32
C LEU A 259 -0.36 -7.71 16.35
N LYS A 260 0.78 -8.42 16.35
CA LYS A 260 1.07 -9.44 17.36
C LYS A 260 1.17 -8.84 18.76
N ALA A 261 1.89 -7.74 18.92
CA ALA A 261 1.99 -7.04 20.20
C ALA A 261 0.61 -6.55 20.66
N LEU A 262 -0.19 -6.01 19.75
CA LEU A 262 -1.56 -5.56 20.03
C LEU A 262 -2.42 -6.71 20.57
N ARG A 263 -2.41 -7.87 19.89
CA ARG A 263 -3.16 -9.07 20.30
C ARG A 263 -2.72 -9.63 21.65
N ILE A 264 -1.43 -9.60 21.96
CA ILE A 264 -0.92 -10.04 23.28
C ILE A 264 -1.41 -9.12 24.38
N LEU A 265 -1.40 -7.80 24.15
CA LEU A 265 -1.88 -6.82 25.12
C LEU A 265 -3.40 -6.86 25.30
N LYS A 266 -4.18 -7.22 24.27
CA LYS A 266 -5.64 -7.40 24.40
C LYS A 266 -6.03 -8.60 25.27
N ASP A 267 -5.16 -9.60 25.48
CA ASP A 267 -5.46 -10.79 26.29
C ASP A 267 -4.69 -10.75 27.61
N GLU A 268 -5.37 -10.39 28.70
CA GLU A 268 -4.78 -10.26 30.04
C GLU A 268 -4.08 -11.53 30.54
N ARG A 269 -4.52 -12.72 30.09
CA ARG A 269 -3.89 -14.00 30.47
C ARG A 269 -2.48 -14.09 29.92
N ASN A 270 -2.25 -13.58 28.71
CA ASN A 270 -0.93 -13.58 28.09
C ASN A 270 0.02 -12.62 28.81
N GLN A 271 -0.48 -11.49 29.33
CA GLN A 271 0.35 -10.52 30.05
C GLN A 271 0.95 -11.08 31.34
N LYS A 272 0.24 -12.00 32.01
CA LYS A 272 0.65 -12.58 33.30
C LYS A 272 1.65 -13.72 33.18
N THR A 273 1.90 -14.24 31.97
CA THR A 273 2.84 -15.36 31.76
C THR A 273 4.22 -14.87 31.34
N LYS A 274 5.29 -15.48 31.89
CA LYS A 274 6.69 -15.24 31.45
C LYS A 274 6.85 -15.38 29.94
N LYS A 275 6.18 -16.38 29.35
CA LYS A 275 6.17 -16.64 27.90
C LYS A 275 5.52 -15.50 27.11
N GLY A 276 4.38 -14.97 27.57
CA GLY A 276 3.69 -13.86 26.92
C GLY A 276 4.47 -12.56 27.00
N VAL A 277 5.07 -12.25 28.16
CA VAL A 277 5.96 -11.08 28.32
C VAL A 277 7.15 -11.16 27.36
N ILE A 278 7.84 -12.31 27.27
CA ILE A 278 8.96 -12.49 26.31
C ILE A 278 8.51 -12.28 24.87
N LYS A 279 7.33 -12.82 24.50
CA LYS A 279 6.77 -12.64 23.14
C LYS A 279 6.45 -11.17 22.85
N LEU A 280 5.93 -10.43 23.83
CA LEU A 280 5.62 -9.01 23.72
C LEU A 280 6.90 -8.19 23.51
N LEU A 281 7.90 -8.37 24.36
CA LEU A 281 9.18 -7.66 24.26
C LEU A 281 9.86 -7.89 22.90
N ARG A 282 9.86 -9.15 22.41
CA ARG A 282 10.38 -9.47 21.07
C ARG A 282 9.58 -8.77 19.96
N ALA A 283 8.25 -8.75 20.06
CA ALA A 283 7.41 -8.07 19.07
C ALA A 283 7.68 -6.55 19.07
N VAL A 284 7.75 -5.90 20.23
CA VAL A 284 8.03 -4.47 20.37
C VAL A 284 9.40 -4.12 19.79
N LYS A 285 10.45 -4.90 20.12
CA LYS A 285 11.79 -4.74 19.54
C LYS A 285 11.74 -4.82 18.02
N ASN A 286 11.05 -5.82 17.48
CA ASN A 286 11.00 -6.07 16.04
C ASN A 286 10.19 -5.05 15.24
N VAL A 287 9.18 -4.41 15.84
CA VAL A 287 8.50 -3.27 15.21
C VAL A 287 9.46 -2.09 15.10
N ASN A 288 10.11 -1.73 16.21
CA ASN A 288 10.88 -0.50 16.29
C ASN A 288 12.23 -0.58 15.54
N GLN A 289 12.84 -1.77 15.39
CA GLN A 289 14.06 -1.92 14.58
C GLN A 289 13.83 -1.68 13.08
N TYR A 290 12.57 -1.75 12.63
CA TYR A 290 12.24 -1.54 11.22
C TYR A 290 12.33 -0.06 10.82
N TYR A 291 12.15 0.85 11.78
CA TYR A 291 12.24 2.29 11.59
C TYR A 291 13.35 2.83 12.50
N PRO A 292 14.63 2.71 12.09
CA PRO A 292 15.74 3.25 12.88
C PRO A 292 15.51 4.75 13.09
N LYS A 293 15.78 5.19 14.32
CA LYS A 293 15.63 6.59 14.76
C LYS A 293 16.54 7.53 13.98
#